data_AF-A0A2S6R2L8-F1
#
_entry.id   AF-A0A2S6R2L8-F1
#
_cell.length_a   1.000
_cell.length_b   1.000
_cell.length_c   1.000
_cell.angle_alpha   90.00
_cell.angle_beta   90.00
_cell.angle_gamma   90.00
#
_symmetry.space_group_name_H-M   'P 1'
#
loop_
_entity.id
_entity.type
_entity.pdbx_description
1 polymer ?
#
loop_
_entity_poly.entity_id
_entity_poly.type
_entity_poly.pdbx_seq_one_letter_code
_entity_poly.pdbx_strand_id
1 'polypeptide(L)' 'MSGIDPVTLSVVQSGLQQVCNEMDLAFVRSAFSPVISEALDRSDGIYSKE' A
#
# COMPACT_ATOMS: atom_id res chain seq x y z
N MET A 1 3.75 -22.09 -13.52
CA MET A 1 4.26 -20.71 -13.57
C MET A 1 5.74 -20.78 -13.86
N SER A 2 6.20 -20.29 -15.02
CA SER A 2 7.63 -19.97 -15.18
C SER A 2 7.97 -18.99 -14.06
N GLY A 3 8.82 -19.41 -13.12
CA GLY A 3 9.08 -18.67 -11.90
C GLY A 3 9.60 -17.28 -12.22
N ILE A 4 8.96 -16.26 -11.67
CA ILE A 4 9.51 -14.90 -11.62
C ILE A 4 10.87 -15.02 -10.93
N ASP A 5 11.91 -14.41 -11.51
CA ASP A 5 13.23 -14.45 -10.89
C ASP A 5 13.23 -13.66 -9.56
N PRO A 6 14.10 -14.00 -8.60
CA PRO A 6 14.08 -13.38 -7.27
C PRO A 6 14.28 -11.87 -7.28
N VAL A 7 15.01 -11.32 -8.25
CA VAL A 7 15.27 -9.88 -8.35
C VAL A 7 13.99 -9.18 -8.81
N THR A 8 13.37 -9.65 -9.89
CA THR A 8 12.10 -9.09 -10.37
C THR A 8 11.01 -9.19 -9.32
N LEU A 9 10.92 -10.32 -8.60
CA LEU A 9 9.95 -10.47 -7.51
C LEU A 9 10.17 -9.42 -6.41
N SER A 10 11.43 -9.21 -6.00
CA SER A 10 11.78 -8.24 -4.96
C SER A 10 11.47 -6.81 -5.39
N VAL A 11 11.73 -6.46 -6.65
CA VAL A 11 11.40 -5.13 -7.20
C VAL A 11 9.88 -4.91 -7.20
N VAL A 12 9.11 -5.90 -7.69
CA VAL A 12 7.64 -5.80 -7.73
C VAL A 12 7.07 -5.68 -6.32
N GLN A 13 7.51 -6.54 -5.39
CA GLN A 13 7.07 -6.48 -3.99
C GLN A 13 7.39 -5.13 -3.34
N SER A 14 8.60 -4.60 -3.56
CA SER A 14 9.01 -3.30 -3.01
C SER A 14 8.20 -2.15 -3.61
N GLY A 15 7.90 -2.21 -4.91
CA GLY A 15 7.04 -1.24 -5.58
C GLY A 15 5.61 -1.26 -5.02
N LEU A 16 5.01 -2.44 -4.85
CA LEU A 16 3.68 -2.56 -4.26
C LEU A 16 3.64 -2.02 -2.82
N GLN A 17 4.67 -2.31 -2.02
CA GLN A 17 4.77 -1.77 -0.66
C GLN A 17 4.90 -0.24 -0.66
N GLN A 18 5.68 0.34 -1.58
CA GLN A 18 5.81 1.79 -1.71
C GLN A 18 4.48 2.45 -2.09
N VAL A 19 3.72 1.85 -3.01
CA VAL A 19 2.38 2.34 -3.39
C VAL A 19 1.46 2.35 -2.17
N CYS A 20 1.40 1.28 -1.39
CA CYS A 20 0.58 1.25 -0.16
C CYS A 20 1.00 2.33 0.85
N ASN A 21 2.30 2.59 1.00
CA ASN A 21 2.78 3.64 1.90
C ASN A 21 2.35 5.05 1.44
N GLU A 22 2.33 5.29 0.13
CA GLU A 22 1.88 6.57 -0.43
C GLU A 22 0.36 6.73 -0.36
N MET A 23 -0.40 5.64 -0.49
CA MET A 23 -1.85 5.61 -0.24
C MET A 23 -2.16 6.05 1.21
N ASP A 24 -1.49 5.47 2.21
CA ASP A 24 -1.70 5.83 3.63
C ASP A 24 -1.42 7.32 3.86
N LEU A 25 -0.30 7.82 3.32
CA LEU A 25 0.08 9.23 3.45
C LEU A 25 -0.96 10.18 2.82
N ALA A 26 -1.49 9.82 1.66
CA ALA A 26 -2.56 10.58 1.01
C ALA A 26 -3.85 10.57 1.84
N PHE A 27 -4.20 9.42 2.43
CA PHE A 27 -5.34 9.28 3.34
C PHE A 27 -5.19 10.14 4.59
N VAL A 28 -4.02 10.14 5.25
CA VAL A 28 -3.75 11.00 6.41
C VAL A 28 -3.95 12.47 6.09
N ARG A 29 -3.37 12.93 4.98
CA ARG A 29 -3.33 14.35 4.61
C ARG A 29 -4.66 14.88 4.14
N SER A 30 -5.50 14.02 3.58
CA SER A 30 -6.83 14.40 3.07
C SER A 30 -7.94 14.22 4.11
N ALA A 31 -7.71 13.45 5.17
CA ALA A 31 -8.72 13.19 6.18
C ALA A 31 -8.99 14.41 7.07
N PHE A 32 -10.26 14.85 7.10
CA PHE A 32 -10.76 15.81 8.08
C PHE A 32 -11.04 15.18 9.45
N SER A 33 -11.23 13.85 9.50
CA SER A 33 -11.55 13.11 10.72
C SER A 33 -10.28 12.80 11.51
N PRO A 34 -10.16 13.24 12.78
CA PRO A 34 -9.02 12.90 13.64
C PRO A 34 -8.89 11.39 13.89
N VAL A 35 -10.00 10.64 13.83
CA VAL A 35 -9.98 9.17 13.97
C VAL A 35 -9.20 8.53 12.81
N ILE A 36 -9.31 9.13 11.62
CA ILE A 36 -8.60 8.65 10.43
C ILE A 36 -7.19 9.23 10.39
N SER A 37 -6.99 10.55 10.57
CA SER A 37 -5.66 11.18 10.43
C SER A 37 -4.70 10.86 11.57
N GLU A 38 -5.19 10.75 12.80
CA GLU A 38 -4.36 10.62 14.01
C GLU A 38 -4.50 9.27 14.72
N ALA A 39 -5.73 8.75 14.83
CA ALA A 39 -5.98 7.52 15.60
C ALA A 39 -5.69 6.21 14.84
N LEU A 40 -5.20 6.31 13.59
CA LEU A 40 -4.81 5.18 12.73
C LEU A 40 -5.93 4.16 12.46
N ASP A 41 -7.19 4.58 12.54
CA ASP A 41 -8.33 3.74 12.17
C ASP A 41 -8.56 3.79 10.64
N ARG A 42 -7.56 3.30 9.90
CA ARG A 42 -7.51 3.29 8.43
C ARG A 42 -6.68 2.12 7.91
N SER A 43 -6.98 1.69 6.68
CA SER A 43 -6.25 0.61 6.02
C SER A 43 -6.38 0.74 4.51
N ASP A 44 -5.29 0.42 3.81
CA ASP A 44 -5.16 0.43 2.36
C ASP A 44 -4.69 -0.95 1.87
N GLY A 45 -5.16 -1.37 0.69
CA GLY A 45 -4.87 -2.69 0.16
C GLY A 45 -4.84 -2.73 -1.37
N ILE A 46 -3.94 -3.55 -1.89
CA ILE A 46 -3.88 -3.92 -3.31
C ILE A 46 -4.40 -5.35 -3.43
N TYR A 47 -5.45 -5.53 -4.21
CA TYR A 47 -6.11 -6.82 -4.38
C TYR A 47 -5.84 -7.37 -5.77
N SER A 48 -5.66 -8.69 -5.85
CA SER A 48 -5.78 -9.39 -7.13
C SER A 48 -7.20 -9.28 -7.66
N LYS A 49 -7.36 -9.51 -8.96
CA LYS A 49 -8.66 -9.54 -9.61
C LYS A 49 -9.60 -10.62 -9.03
N GLU A 50 -9.02 -11.69 -8.49
CA GLU A 50 -9.68 -12.87 -7.94
C GLU A 50 -9.32 -13.05 -6.47
#